data_AF-U9U366-F1
#
_entry.id   AF-U9U366-F1
#
_cell.length_a   1.000
_cell.length_b   1.000
_cell.length_c   1.000
_cell.angle_alpha   90.00
_cell.angle_beta   90.00
_cell.angle_gamma   90.00
#
_symmetry.space_group_name_H-M   'P 1'
#
loop_
_entity.id
_entity.type
_entity.pdbx_description
1 polymer ?
#
loop_
_entity_poly.entity_id
_entity_poly.type
_entity_poly.pdbx_seq_one_letter_code
_entity_poly.pdbx_strand_id
1 'polypeptide(L)'
;SLKLETKAKISGPLLFGLQLDSVRKARETRKRGNLIKPAIDCIPLTLEKCAKKITTRIQFNFKNDVKGVYHQSDQVILKNVEFSVNEMNYFQVNYGSESEINKTYKFHSVVKAVDQGQIPRDSYRELAAVEAHLPRENSVSNERIAITNSMNQLVKVLLIDMNGKDKSKETFEFNDESEFTNPEITQEVIDTMGVGVYQSSLKNNGLEMAGILWKISIIVL
;
A
#
# COMPACT_ATOMS: atom_id res chain seq x y z
N SER A 1 31.38 90.12 14.77
CA SER A 1 30.95 89.42 13.54
C SER A 1 31.58 88.04 13.52
N LEU A 2 30.92 86.93 13.19
CA LEU A 2 29.61 86.68 12.60
C LEU A 2 29.19 85.24 12.96
N LYS A 3 27.89 84.96 12.82
CA LYS A 3 27.08 83.89 13.42
C LYS A 3 27.49 82.43 13.12
N LEU A 4 27.17 81.59 14.10
CA LEU A 4 27.13 80.12 14.11
C LEU A 4 26.16 79.58 13.03
N GLU A 5 26.66 78.76 12.10
CA GLU A 5 25.86 78.06 11.09
C GLU A 5 24.88 77.07 11.76
N THR A 6 23.58 77.31 11.61
CA THR A 6 22.55 76.40 12.10
C THR A 6 22.17 75.44 10.96
N LYS A 7 22.67 74.19 10.99
CA LYS A 7 22.24 73.15 10.05
C LYS A 7 20.80 72.76 10.33
N ALA A 8 19.85 73.26 9.53
CA ALA A 8 18.45 72.88 9.63
C ALA A 8 18.25 71.41 9.20
N LYS A 9 17.82 70.54 10.12
CA LYS A 9 17.35 69.19 9.80
C LYS A 9 15.92 69.28 9.28
N ILE A 10 15.76 69.27 7.96
CA ILE A 10 14.43 69.16 7.34
C ILE A 10 13.90 67.73 7.53
N SER A 11 12.65 67.64 7.99
CA SER A 11 11.94 66.38 8.15
C SER A 11 11.68 65.73 6.78
N GLY A 12 12.16 64.50 6.56
CA GLY A 12 12.02 63.77 5.29
C GLY A 12 10.59 63.70 4.74
N PRO A 13 9.56 63.40 5.56
CA PRO A 13 8.16 63.44 5.11
C PRO A 13 7.72 64.82 4.59
N LEU A 14 8.26 65.91 5.13
CA LEU A 14 8.01 67.28 4.67
C LEU A 14 8.76 67.56 3.36
N LEU A 15 10.00 67.06 3.24
CA LEU A 15 10.83 67.19 2.03
C LEU A 15 10.29 66.42 0.83
N PHE A 16 9.71 65.24 1.08
CA PHE A 16 9.22 64.32 0.04
C PHE A 16 7.70 64.30 -0.09
N GLY A 17 6.97 65.18 0.61
CA GLY A 17 5.51 65.29 0.52
C GLY A 17 4.76 63.98 0.81
N LEU A 18 5.29 63.13 1.70
CA LEU A 18 4.70 61.82 1.97
C LEU A 18 3.49 61.96 2.88
N GLN A 19 2.29 61.93 2.30
CA GLN A 19 1.05 61.91 3.06
C GLN A 19 0.93 60.59 3.86
N LEU A 20 1.09 60.69 5.18
CA LEU A 20 1.13 59.55 6.09
C LEU A 20 -0.13 58.68 6.01
N ASP A 21 -1.29 59.26 5.72
CA ASP A 21 -2.54 58.50 5.53
C ASP A 21 -2.54 57.68 4.24
N SER A 22 -1.95 58.19 3.16
CA SER A 22 -1.77 57.45 1.91
C SER A 22 -0.78 56.31 2.10
N VAL A 23 0.29 56.53 2.88
CA VAL A 23 1.25 55.48 3.26
C VAL A 23 0.60 54.46 4.20
N ARG A 24 -0.24 54.89 5.15
CA ARG A 24 -0.99 54.00 6.05
C ARG A 24 -1.99 53.16 5.27
N LYS A 25 -2.80 53.76 4.40
CA LYS A 25 -3.72 53.07 3.49
C LYS A 25 -2.98 52.09 2.59
N ALA A 26 -1.85 52.49 2.00
CA ALA A 26 -1.02 51.60 1.19
C ALA A 26 -0.41 50.45 2.01
N ARG A 27 -0.04 50.69 3.27
CA ARG A 27 0.41 49.64 4.17
C ARG A 27 -0.73 48.71 4.55
N GLU A 28 -1.93 49.22 4.82
CA GLU A 28 -3.12 48.43 5.17
C GLU A 28 -3.66 47.61 3.98
N THR A 29 -3.64 48.14 2.76
CA THR A 29 -3.97 47.36 1.55
C THR A 29 -2.89 46.33 1.22
N ARG A 30 -1.61 46.61 1.53
CA ARG A 30 -0.51 45.65 1.46
C ARG A 30 -0.41 44.73 2.68
N LYS A 31 -1.19 44.93 3.75
CA LYS A 31 -1.46 43.92 4.81
C LYS A 31 -2.36 42.80 4.26
N ARG A 32 -2.13 42.36 3.02
CA ARG A 32 -2.39 40.99 2.58
C ARG A 32 -1.36 40.07 3.26
N GLY A 33 -1.24 40.20 4.59
CA GLY A 33 -0.37 39.39 5.41
C GLY A 33 -0.95 38.00 5.42
N ASN A 34 -0.19 37.03 4.92
CA ASN A 34 -0.38 35.60 5.13
C ASN A 34 -1.85 35.13 5.23
N LEU A 35 -2.70 35.53 4.27
CA LEU A 35 -4.04 34.97 4.19
C LEU A 35 -3.86 33.49 3.90
N ILE A 36 -4.32 32.64 4.84
CA ILE A 36 -4.33 31.20 4.64
C ILE A 36 -5.22 30.96 3.43
N LYS A 37 -4.63 30.41 2.37
CA LYS A 37 -5.37 30.09 1.15
C LYS A 37 -6.37 28.98 1.46
N PRO A 38 -7.57 29.02 0.87
CA PRO A 38 -8.50 27.90 0.99
C PRO A 38 -7.86 26.65 0.37
N ALA A 39 -8.25 25.47 0.85
CA ALA A 39 -7.63 24.21 0.44
C ALA A 39 -7.77 23.93 -1.06
N ILE A 40 -8.85 24.42 -1.69
CA ILE A 40 -9.09 24.30 -3.14
C ILE A 40 -8.02 25.02 -3.98
N ASP A 41 -7.44 26.09 -3.45
CA ASP A 41 -6.40 26.89 -4.13
C ASP A 41 -4.98 26.44 -3.73
N CYS A 42 -4.87 25.35 -2.97
CA CYS A 42 -3.60 24.84 -2.47
C CYS A 42 -3.10 23.67 -3.32
N ILE A 43 -1.82 23.70 -3.64
CA ILE A 43 -1.11 22.56 -4.24
C ILE A 43 -1.03 21.43 -3.20
N PRO A 44 -1.14 20.14 -3.58
CA PRO A 44 -1.09 19.00 -2.64
C PRO A 44 0.08 19.04 -1.65
N LEU A 45 1.28 19.42 -2.10
CA LEU A 45 2.47 19.58 -1.23
C LEU A 45 2.25 20.61 -0.10
N THR A 46 1.46 21.66 -0.36
CA THR A 46 1.13 22.66 0.66
C THR A 46 0.19 22.08 1.69
N LEU A 47 -0.82 21.31 1.25
CA LEU A 47 -1.74 20.61 2.14
C LEU A 47 -1.01 19.59 3.00
N GLU A 48 -0.06 18.84 2.43
CA GLU A 48 0.79 17.91 3.17
C GLU A 48 1.59 18.61 4.27
N LYS A 49 2.18 19.78 3.98
CA LYS A 49 2.88 20.59 4.99
C LYS A 49 1.95 21.07 6.09
N CYS A 50 0.73 21.49 5.74
CA CYS A 50 -0.27 21.87 6.73
C CYS A 50 -0.68 20.68 7.59
N ALA A 51 -0.91 19.52 7.00
CA ALA A 51 -1.22 18.28 7.71
C ALA A 51 -0.12 17.93 8.70
N LYS A 52 1.15 17.90 8.25
CA LYS A 52 2.31 17.67 9.12
C LYS A 52 2.35 18.65 10.29
N LYS A 53 2.10 19.94 10.06
CA LYS A 53 2.10 20.96 11.12
C LYS A 53 1.02 20.72 12.18
N ILE A 54 -0.19 20.33 11.76
CA ILE A 54 -1.30 19.99 12.66
C ILE A 54 -0.93 18.75 13.47
N THR A 55 -0.50 17.71 12.79
CA THR A 55 -0.05 16.45 13.38
C THR A 55 1.08 16.66 14.39
N THR A 56 2.11 17.47 14.10
CA THR A 56 3.16 17.76 15.09
C THR A 56 2.61 18.42 16.35
N ARG A 57 1.64 19.33 16.22
CA ARG A 57 0.97 19.96 17.36
C ARG A 57 0.17 18.96 18.19
N ILE A 58 -0.60 18.08 17.52
CA ILE A 58 -1.37 17.03 18.20
C ILE A 58 -0.43 16.13 19.00
N GLN A 59 0.70 15.71 18.42
CA GLN A 59 1.67 14.86 19.10
C GLN A 59 2.27 15.52 20.33
N PHE A 60 2.60 16.81 20.23
CA PHE A 60 3.14 17.58 21.34
C PHE A 60 2.13 17.68 22.49
N ASN A 61 0.89 18.05 22.18
CA ASN A 61 -0.18 18.16 23.17
C ASN A 61 -0.48 16.80 23.82
N PHE A 62 -0.64 15.75 23.02
CA PHE A 62 -0.87 14.39 23.51
C PHE A 62 0.19 13.96 24.55
N LYS A 63 1.48 14.18 24.26
CA LYS A 63 2.57 13.84 25.19
C LYS A 63 2.50 14.61 26.51
N ASN A 64 1.99 15.84 26.50
CA ASN A 64 1.85 16.64 27.71
C ASN A 64 0.62 16.19 28.51
N ASP A 65 -0.50 15.98 27.84
CA ASP A 65 -1.79 15.65 28.47
C ASP A 65 -1.77 14.26 29.11
N VAL A 66 -1.08 13.29 28.49
CA VAL A 66 -0.95 11.92 29.03
C VAL A 66 -0.45 11.91 30.48
N LYS A 67 0.47 12.82 30.83
CA LYS A 67 1.05 12.89 32.19
C LYS A 67 0.05 13.29 33.27
N GLY A 68 -1.02 13.98 32.89
CA GLY A 68 -2.06 14.44 33.81
C GLY A 68 -3.31 13.55 33.83
N VAL A 69 -3.43 12.60 32.90
CA VAL A 69 -4.62 11.76 32.72
C VAL A 69 -4.35 10.30 33.08
N TYR A 70 -3.19 9.77 32.72
CA TYR A 70 -2.82 8.37 32.95
C TYR A 70 -1.75 8.25 34.04
N HIS A 71 -1.67 7.09 34.67
CA HIS A 71 -0.62 6.79 35.63
C HIS A 71 0.74 6.67 34.91
N GLN A 72 1.84 7.04 35.57
CA GLN A 72 3.17 7.07 34.94
C GLN A 72 3.69 5.69 34.51
N SER A 73 3.14 4.62 35.09
CA SER A 73 3.46 3.24 34.70
C SER A 73 2.74 2.77 33.44
N ASP A 74 1.69 3.48 33.01
CA ASP A 74 0.90 3.08 31.85
C ASP A 74 1.60 3.50 30.55
N GLN A 75 1.71 2.56 29.60
CA GLN A 75 2.25 2.86 28.28
C GLN A 75 1.15 3.41 27.36
N VAL A 76 1.09 4.73 27.24
CA VAL A 76 0.11 5.42 26.39
C VAL A 76 0.77 5.91 25.10
N ILE A 77 0.28 5.46 23.95
CA ILE A 77 0.89 5.73 22.63
C ILE A 77 -0.18 6.24 21.66
N LEU A 78 0.09 7.39 21.03
CA LEU A 78 -0.67 7.88 19.89
C LEU A 78 -0.25 7.10 18.64
N LYS A 79 -1.15 6.26 18.10
CA LYS A 79 -0.84 5.40 16.94
C LYS A 79 -0.95 6.16 15.62
N ASN A 80 -2.10 6.76 15.37
CA ASN A 80 -2.40 7.49 14.14
C ASN A 80 -3.29 8.70 14.42
N VAL A 81 -3.32 9.63 13.46
CA VAL A 81 -4.27 10.73 13.38
C VAL A 81 -4.82 10.75 11.97
N GLU A 82 -6.15 10.71 11.87
CA GLU A 82 -6.88 10.76 10.61
C GLU A 82 -7.82 11.96 10.61
N PHE A 83 -7.83 12.70 9.50
CA PHE A 83 -8.73 13.83 9.29
C PHE A 83 -8.86 14.14 7.80
N SER A 84 -9.94 14.83 7.44
CA SER A 84 -10.14 15.32 6.07
C SER A 84 -10.28 16.84 6.04
N VAL A 85 -9.97 17.42 4.88
CA VAL A 85 -10.28 18.83 4.57
C VAL A 85 -11.28 18.85 3.42
N ASN A 86 -12.46 19.42 3.69
CA ASN A 86 -13.60 19.50 2.76
C ASN A 86 -14.06 18.13 2.25
N GLU A 87 -13.93 17.06 3.05
CA GLU A 87 -14.32 15.68 2.69
C GLU A 87 -13.64 15.12 1.42
N MET A 88 -12.65 15.84 0.88
CA MET A 88 -11.96 15.52 -0.36
C MET A 88 -10.50 15.18 -0.13
N ASN A 89 -9.86 15.85 0.82
CA ASN A 89 -8.43 15.68 1.10
C ASN A 89 -8.27 14.89 2.40
N TYR A 90 -8.10 13.58 2.28
CA TYR A 90 -7.91 12.69 3.43
C TYR A 90 -6.44 12.61 3.82
N PHE A 91 -6.16 12.83 5.10
CA PHE A 91 -4.83 12.75 5.68
C PHE A 91 -4.84 11.70 6.77
N GLN A 92 -3.97 10.71 6.63
CA GLN A 92 -3.63 9.78 7.69
C GLN A 92 -2.15 9.94 8.01
N VAL A 93 -1.83 10.23 9.28
CA VAL A 93 -0.44 10.28 9.74
C VAL A 93 -0.24 9.29 10.89
N ASN A 94 0.68 8.36 10.66
CA ASN A 94 1.07 7.35 11.64
C ASN A 94 2.30 7.84 12.40
N TYR A 95 2.26 7.81 13.74
CA TYR A 95 3.38 8.22 14.60
C TYR A 95 4.23 7.05 15.08
N GLY A 96 3.70 5.83 15.00
CA GLY A 96 4.45 4.62 15.32
C GLY A 96 5.37 4.22 14.17
N SER A 97 6.56 3.74 14.50
CA SER A 97 7.26 2.81 13.61
C SER A 97 6.45 1.52 13.62
N GLU A 98 5.75 1.23 12.52
CA GLU A 98 5.17 -0.09 12.31
C GLU A 98 6.33 -1.09 12.45
N SER A 99 6.27 -1.98 13.46
CA SER A 99 7.32 -2.98 13.66
C SER A 99 7.44 -3.81 12.39
N GLU A 100 8.65 -4.21 12.03
CA GLU A 100 8.87 -5.06 10.85
C GLU A 100 8.01 -6.33 10.94
N ILE A 101 7.88 -6.89 12.15
CA ILE A 101 7.00 -8.02 12.47
C ILE A 101 5.54 -7.73 12.11
N ASN A 102 5.01 -6.56 12.46
CA ASN A 102 3.62 -6.20 12.12
C ASN A 102 3.43 -5.97 10.62
N LYS A 103 4.45 -5.43 9.93
CA LYS A 103 4.44 -5.27 8.47
C LYS A 103 4.41 -6.63 7.78
N THR A 104 5.35 -7.52 8.10
CA THR A 104 5.41 -8.87 7.53
C THR A 104 4.13 -9.64 7.80
N TYR A 105 3.60 -9.60 9.02
CA TYR A 105 2.33 -10.24 9.35
C TYR A 105 1.16 -9.69 8.52
N LYS A 106 1.11 -8.38 8.29
CA LYS A 106 0.11 -7.74 7.44
C LYS A 106 0.22 -8.21 5.99
N PHE A 107 1.42 -8.24 5.42
CA PHE A 107 1.62 -8.73 4.04
C PHE A 107 1.27 -10.22 3.93
N HIS A 108 1.74 -11.07 4.85
CA HIS A 108 1.39 -12.49 4.88
C HIS A 108 -0.13 -12.72 4.94
N SER A 109 -0.83 -11.96 5.78
CA SER A 109 -2.29 -12.06 5.91
C SER A 109 -3.00 -11.70 4.61
N VAL A 110 -2.53 -10.66 3.91
CA VAL A 110 -3.07 -10.26 2.62
C VAL A 110 -2.76 -11.27 1.53
N VAL A 111 -1.51 -11.74 1.42
CA VAL A 111 -1.13 -12.79 0.46
C VAL A 111 -2.00 -14.03 0.67
N LYS A 112 -2.15 -14.47 1.92
CA LYS A 112 -3.00 -15.60 2.28
C LYS A 112 -4.46 -15.38 1.86
N ALA A 113 -5.04 -14.21 2.15
CA ALA A 113 -6.42 -13.91 1.78
C ALA A 113 -6.62 -13.85 0.26
N VAL A 114 -5.66 -13.28 -0.47
CA VAL A 114 -5.67 -13.22 -1.95
C VAL A 114 -5.58 -14.62 -2.55
N ASP A 115 -4.67 -15.45 -2.04
CA ASP A 115 -4.47 -16.82 -2.52
C ASP A 115 -5.67 -17.72 -2.20
N GLN A 116 -6.15 -17.70 -0.94
CA GLN A 116 -7.32 -18.48 -0.52
C GLN A 116 -8.61 -18.03 -1.19
N GLY A 117 -8.78 -16.72 -1.37
CA GLY A 117 -9.92 -16.14 -2.07
C GLY A 117 -9.82 -16.21 -3.60
N GLN A 118 -8.71 -16.75 -4.15
CA GLN A 118 -8.40 -16.76 -5.58
C GLN A 118 -8.60 -15.38 -6.24
N ILE A 119 -8.26 -14.31 -5.53
CA ILE A 119 -8.50 -12.94 -5.98
C ILE A 119 -7.56 -12.64 -7.16
N PRO A 120 -8.08 -12.32 -8.36
CA PRO A 120 -7.23 -11.97 -9.48
C PRO A 120 -6.37 -10.75 -9.14
N ARG A 121 -5.13 -10.74 -9.66
CA ARG A 121 -4.16 -9.66 -9.44
C ARG A 121 -4.73 -8.28 -9.77
N ASP A 122 -5.45 -8.18 -10.88
CA ASP A 122 -6.07 -6.92 -11.32
C ASP A 122 -7.18 -6.46 -10.38
N SER A 123 -8.02 -7.38 -9.90
CA SER A 123 -9.07 -7.09 -8.91
C SER A 123 -8.47 -6.60 -7.59
N TYR A 124 -7.40 -7.24 -7.11
CA TYR A 124 -6.71 -6.76 -5.92
C TYR A 124 -6.07 -5.39 -6.13
N ARG A 125 -5.52 -5.13 -7.33
CA ARG A 125 -4.94 -3.83 -7.69
C ARG A 125 -5.98 -2.71 -7.64
N GLU A 126 -7.19 -2.96 -8.13
CA GLU A 126 -8.30 -2.01 -8.07
C GLU A 126 -8.77 -1.78 -6.62
N LEU A 127 -8.90 -2.84 -5.83
CA LEU A 127 -9.28 -2.74 -4.42
C LEU A 127 -8.26 -1.91 -3.60
N ALA A 128 -6.98 -2.24 -3.75
CA ALA A 128 -5.89 -1.50 -3.11
C ALA A 128 -5.69 -0.09 -3.67
N ALA A 129 -6.31 0.25 -4.82
CA ALA A 129 -6.32 1.62 -5.33
C ALA A 129 -7.18 2.55 -4.46
N VAL A 130 -8.31 2.02 -3.98
CA VAL A 130 -9.32 2.77 -3.22
C VAL A 130 -9.04 2.75 -1.72
N GLU A 131 -8.61 1.62 -1.17
CA GLU A 131 -8.37 1.47 0.27
C GLU A 131 -6.92 1.83 0.64
N ALA A 132 -6.77 2.90 1.43
CA ALA A 132 -5.45 3.42 1.83
C ALA A 132 -4.71 2.49 2.80
N HIS A 133 -5.44 1.68 3.58
CA HIS A 133 -4.83 0.76 4.53
C HIS A 133 -4.34 -0.54 3.91
N LEU A 134 -4.75 -0.86 2.68
CA LEU A 134 -4.28 -2.07 1.99
C LEU A 134 -2.88 -1.87 1.38
N PRO A 135 -2.01 -2.88 1.49
CA PRO A 135 -0.72 -2.83 0.81
C PRO A 135 -0.92 -2.83 -0.71
N ARG A 136 -0.08 -2.06 -1.41
CA ARG A 136 -0.13 -1.98 -2.87
C ARG A 136 0.23 -3.32 -3.49
N GLU A 137 -0.38 -3.62 -4.63
CA GLU A 137 -0.27 -4.90 -5.34
C GLU A 137 1.19 -5.33 -5.55
N ASN A 138 2.07 -4.42 -5.96
CA ASN A 138 3.49 -4.72 -6.16
C ASN A 138 4.18 -5.29 -4.90
N SER A 139 3.79 -4.79 -3.73
CA SER A 139 4.39 -5.16 -2.45
C SER A 139 3.88 -6.53 -2.02
N VAL A 140 2.59 -6.80 -2.26
CA VAL A 140 1.99 -8.14 -2.05
C VAL A 140 2.60 -9.17 -2.99
N SER A 141 2.82 -8.82 -4.26
CA SER A 141 3.47 -9.71 -5.24
C SER A 141 4.91 -10.03 -4.84
N ASN A 142 5.67 -9.04 -4.37
CA ASN A 142 7.03 -9.25 -3.89
C ASN A 142 7.07 -10.19 -2.67
N GLU A 143 6.14 -10.00 -1.72
CA GLU A 143 6.04 -10.89 -0.56
C GLU A 143 5.70 -12.33 -0.98
N ARG A 144 4.78 -12.50 -1.93
CA ARG A 144 4.42 -13.83 -2.46
C ARG A 144 5.62 -14.54 -3.09
N ILE A 145 6.46 -13.80 -3.82
CA ILE A 145 7.72 -14.32 -4.38
C ILE A 145 8.69 -14.70 -3.25
N ALA A 146 8.83 -13.86 -2.21
CA ALA A 146 9.69 -14.16 -1.07
C ALA A 146 9.27 -15.44 -0.35
N ILE A 147 7.96 -15.61 -0.07
CA ILE A 147 7.39 -16.83 0.50
C ILE A 147 7.69 -18.04 -0.40
N THR A 148 7.47 -17.92 -1.70
CA THR A 148 7.73 -19.00 -2.67
C THR A 148 9.20 -19.42 -2.66
N ASN A 149 10.12 -18.45 -2.63
CA ASN A 149 11.55 -18.72 -2.56
C ASN A 149 11.94 -19.43 -1.26
N SER A 150 11.39 -18.99 -0.13
CA SER A 150 11.59 -19.67 1.17
C SER A 150 11.03 -21.09 1.14
N MET A 151 9.85 -21.31 0.54
CA MET A 151 9.27 -22.64 0.40
C MET A 151 10.10 -23.55 -0.50
N ASN A 152 10.63 -23.04 -1.61
CA ASN A 152 11.49 -23.81 -2.52
C ASN A 152 12.82 -24.24 -1.87
N GLN A 153 13.31 -23.52 -0.86
CA GLN A 153 14.47 -23.94 -0.07
C GLN A 153 14.13 -25.09 0.89
N LEU A 154 12.91 -25.09 1.43
CA LEU A 154 12.43 -26.12 2.37
C LEU A 154 11.94 -27.38 1.66
N VAL A 155 11.29 -27.21 0.52
CA VAL A 155 10.72 -28.27 -0.31
C VAL A 155 11.49 -28.32 -1.63
N LYS A 156 12.33 -29.33 -1.79
CA LYS A 156 13.04 -29.56 -3.07
C LYS A 156 12.04 -29.99 -4.13
N VAL A 157 11.66 -29.06 -5.00
CA VAL A 157 10.91 -29.37 -6.22
C VAL A 157 11.92 -29.73 -7.31
N LEU A 158 11.96 -31.01 -7.71
CA LEU A 158 12.76 -31.47 -8.84
C LEU A 158 11.89 -31.40 -10.11
N LEU A 159 12.33 -30.61 -11.09
CA LEU A 159 11.67 -30.54 -12.39
C LEU A 159 12.30 -31.58 -13.31
N ILE A 160 11.57 -32.67 -13.59
CA ILE A 160 12.00 -33.73 -14.50
C ILE A 160 11.49 -33.39 -15.90
N ASP A 161 12.40 -33.18 -16.84
CA ASP A 161 12.08 -32.98 -18.25
C ASP A 161 11.83 -34.34 -18.91
N MET A 162 10.55 -34.64 -19.16
CA MET A 162 10.12 -35.87 -19.84
C MET A 162 10.30 -35.81 -21.37
N ASN A 163 10.78 -34.68 -21.92
CA ASN A 163 11.00 -34.52 -23.36
C ASN A 163 12.36 -35.08 -23.82
N GLY A 164 13.19 -35.53 -22.88
CA GLY A 164 14.40 -36.31 -23.15
C GLY A 164 14.04 -37.74 -23.54
N LYS A 165 13.99 -38.04 -24.85
CA LYS A 165 14.07 -39.42 -25.33
C LYS A 165 15.43 -40.01 -24.92
N ASP A 166 15.48 -40.66 -23.77
CA ASP A 166 16.64 -41.45 -23.38
C ASP A 166 16.80 -42.62 -24.36
N LYS A 167 18.01 -42.71 -24.91
CA LYS A 167 18.51 -43.84 -25.69
C LYS A 167 18.88 -45.01 -24.78
N SER A 168 18.04 -45.36 -23.80
CA SER A 168 18.14 -46.62 -23.08
C SER A 168 17.04 -47.54 -23.59
N LYS A 169 17.46 -48.54 -24.38
CA LYS A 169 16.63 -49.73 -24.63
C LYS A 169 16.49 -50.49 -23.32
N GLU A 170 15.49 -50.15 -22.53
CA GLU A 170 14.86 -51.12 -21.64
C GLU A 170 13.39 -51.17 -22.03
N THR A 171 13.02 -52.28 -22.67
CA THR A 171 11.65 -52.60 -23.02
C THR A 171 10.87 -52.80 -21.73
N PHE A 172 10.21 -51.76 -21.23
CA PHE A 172 9.08 -51.95 -20.32
C PHE A 172 7.91 -52.41 -21.17
N GLU A 173 7.59 -53.71 -21.07
CA GLU A 173 6.33 -54.24 -21.59
C GLU A 173 5.19 -53.54 -20.84
N PHE A 174 4.52 -52.62 -21.53
CA PHE A 174 3.27 -52.03 -21.06
C PHE A 174 2.22 -53.13 -21.15
N ASN A 175 1.90 -53.76 -20.03
CA ASN A 175 0.68 -54.56 -19.93
C ASN A 175 -0.48 -53.54 -19.95
N ASP A 176 -1.28 -53.55 -21.01
CA ASP A 176 -2.44 -52.66 -21.23
C ASP A 176 -3.62 -52.92 -20.27
N GLU A 177 -3.38 -53.46 -19.07
CA GLU A 177 -4.35 -53.42 -17.99
C GLU A 177 -4.07 -52.18 -17.14
N SER A 178 -4.70 -51.06 -17.51
CA SER A 178 -4.66 -49.85 -16.69
C SER A 178 -5.33 -50.13 -15.34
N GLU A 179 -4.52 -50.32 -14.31
CA GLU A 179 -4.90 -50.46 -12.90
C GLU A 179 -5.52 -49.18 -12.30
N PHE A 180 -5.70 -48.13 -13.10
CA PHE A 180 -6.12 -46.78 -12.69
C PHE A 180 -7.62 -46.50 -12.79
N THR A 181 -8.47 -47.50 -12.99
CA THR A 181 -9.92 -47.26 -13.02
C THR A 181 -10.51 -47.44 -11.62
N ASN A 182 -10.09 -46.61 -10.65
CA ASN A 182 -10.77 -46.53 -9.37
C ASN A 182 -12.06 -45.70 -9.56
N PRO A 183 -13.26 -46.30 -9.44
CA PRO A 183 -14.52 -45.61 -9.66
C PRO A 183 -14.75 -44.48 -8.64
N GLU A 184 -14.17 -44.57 -7.45
CA GLU A 184 -14.32 -43.57 -6.39
C GLU A 184 -13.58 -42.27 -6.73
N ILE A 185 -12.35 -42.38 -7.23
CA ILE A 185 -11.54 -41.24 -7.71
C ILE A 185 -12.20 -40.60 -8.94
N THR A 186 -12.76 -41.42 -9.82
CA THR A 186 -13.43 -40.93 -11.02
C THR A 186 -14.68 -40.12 -10.67
N GLN A 187 -15.43 -40.56 -9.65
CA GLN A 187 -16.62 -39.86 -9.19
C GLN A 187 -16.28 -38.54 -8.50
N GLU A 188 -15.27 -38.51 -7.63
CA GLU A 188 -14.83 -37.28 -6.96
C GLU A 188 -14.37 -36.20 -7.96
N VAL A 189 -13.62 -36.62 -8.97
CA VAL A 189 -13.18 -35.76 -10.07
C VAL A 189 -14.38 -35.23 -10.86
N ILE A 190 -15.36 -36.08 -11.19
CA ILE A 190 -16.61 -35.66 -11.85
C ILE A 190 -17.41 -34.69 -10.99
N ASP A 191 -17.50 -34.92 -9.68
CA ASP A 191 -18.25 -34.07 -8.76
C ASP A 191 -17.61 -32.68 -8.62
N THR A 192 -16.29 -32.59 -8.73
CA THR A 192 -15.57 -31.31 -8.68
C THR A 192 -15.57 -30.54 -10.00
N MET A 193 -15.45 -31.22 -11.15
CA MET A 193 -15.27 -30.55 -12.45
C MET A 193 -16.48 -30.62 -13.39
N GLY A 194 -17.46 -31.48 -13.10
CA GLY A 194 -18.60 -31.76 -13.95
C GLY A 194 -18.28 -32.70 -15.12
N VAL A 195 -19.24 -33.59 -15.44
CA VAL A 195 -19.11 -34.66 -16.46
C VAL A 195 -18.65 -34.13 -17.83
N GLY A 196 -19.13 -32.94 -18.24
CA GLY A 196 -18.80 -32.37 -19.55
C GLY A 196 -17.33 -31.94 -19.69
N VAL A 197 -16.70 -31.49 -18.61
CA VAL A 197 -15.29 -31.10 -18.61
C VAL A 197 -14.42 -32.35 -18.61
N TYR A 198 -14.77 -33.35 -17.80
CA TYR A 198 -14.07 -34.64 -17.73
C TYR A 198 -14.00 -35.34 -19.11
N GLN A 199 -15.13 -35.40 -19.83
CA GLN A 199 -15.19 -35.99 -21.17
C GLN A 199 -14.41 -35.20 -22.22
N SER A 200 -14.27 -33.89 -22.04
CA SER A 200 -13.49 -33.05 -22.95
C SER A 200 -11.99 -33.27 -22.75
N SER A 201 -11.55 -33.46 -21.51
CA SER A 201 -10.15 -33.71 -21.15
C SER A 201 -9.65 -35.10 -21.56
N LEU A 202 -10.53 -36.10 -21.64
CA LEU A 202 -10.20 -37.42 -22.22
C LEU A 202 -10.05 -37.39 -23.75
N LYS A 203 -10.72 -36.44 -24.43
CA LYS A 203 -10.66 -36.29 -25.89
C LYS A 203 -9.45 -35.49 -26.38
N ASN A 204 -8.86 -34.65 -25.52
CA ASN A 204 -7.70 -33.84 -25.86
C ASN A 204 -6.44 -34.48 -25.27
N ASN A 205 -5.51 -34.88 -26.14
CA ASN A 205 -4.26 -35.57 -25.81
C ASN A 205 -3.50 -34.96 -24.61
N GLY A 206 -2.79 -35.82 -23.86
CA GLY A 206 -2.31 -35.68 -22.47
C GLY A 206 -1.56 -34.42 -21.98
N LEU A 207 -1.38 -33.38 -22.81
CA LEU A 207 -0.89 -32.07 -22.38
C LEU A 207 -1.95 -31.26 -21.62
N GLU A 208 -3.25 -31.41 -21.94
CA GLU A 208 -4.32 -30.75 -21.18
C GLU A 208 -4.56 -31.43 -19.82
N MET A 209 -4.45 -32.77 -19.76
CA MET A 209 -4.60 -33.52 -18.50
C MET A 209 -3.55 -33.12 -17.46
N ALA A 210 -2.30 -32.86 -17.86
CA ALA A 210 -1.25 -32.39 -16.96
C ALA A 210 -1.54 -30.99 -16.38
N GLY A 211 -2.07 -30.07 -17.22
CA GLY A 211 -2.47 -28.74 -16.77
C GLY A 211 -3.68 -28.75 -15.84
N ILE A 212 -4.60 -29.71 -16.02
CA ILE A 212 -5.78 -29.89 -15.18
C ILE A 212 -5.42 -30.56 -13.85
N LEU A 213 -4.56 -31.59 -13.86
CA LEU A 213 -4.07 -32.24 -12.64
C LEU A 213 -3.23 -31.28 -11.77
N TRP A 214 -2.46 -30.39 -12.38
CA TRP A 214 -1.75 -29.33 -11.63
C TRP A 214 -2.70 -28.37 -10.93
N LYS A 215 -3.83 -28.02 -11.56
CA LYS A 215 -4.87 -27.19 -10.92
C LYS A 215 -5.59 -27.91 -9.79
N ILE A 216 -5.81 -29.23 -9.90
CA ILE A 216 -6.46 -30.04 -8.86
C ILE A 216 -5.57 -30.16 -7.62
N SER A 217 -4.26 -30.38 -7.76
CA SER A 217 -3.34 -30.43 -6.60
C SER A 217 -3.24 -29.12 -5.82
N ILE A 218 -3.59 -27.97 -6.43
CA ILE A 218 -3.65 -26.67 -5.76
C ILE A 218 -4.95 -26.49 -4.97
N ILE A 219 -6.02 -27.23 -5.31
CA ILE A 219 -7.34 -27.10 -4.66
C ILE A 219 -7.49 -28.05 -3.47
N VAL A 220 -6.75 -29.16 -3.45
CA VAL A 220 -6.86 -30.22 -2.42
C VAL A 220 -5.80 -30.08 -1.29
N LEU A 221 -4.95 -29.05 -1.34
CA LEU A 221 -3.99 -28.68 -0.27
C LEU A 221 -4.31 -27.29 0.29
#